data_AF-A0A527GJS3-F1
#
_entry.id   AF-A0A527GJS3-F1
#
_cell.length_a   1.000
_cell.length_b   1.000
_cell.length_c   1.000
_cell.angle_alpha   90.00
_cell.angle_beta   90.00
_cell.angle_gamma   90.00
#
_symmetry.space_group_name_H-M   'P 1'
#
loop_
_entity.id
_entity.type
_entity.pdbx_description
1 polymer ?
#
loop_
_entity_poly.entity_id
_entity_poly.type
_entity_poly.pdbx_seq_one_letter_code
_entity_poly.pdbx_strand_id
1 'polypeptide(L)'
;MLSLLQAHPEPGSLAAFISWWWPFTLGAAQALKQMNRDDVPLFNHYLSTQFLEAWAAKQVPVVFSCDSPFPEIGRKTGELAVKLARGEDVPN
;
A
#
# COMPACT_ATOMS: atom_id res chain seq x y z
N MET A 1 -10.05 4.30 8.42
CA MET A 1 -9.76 5.74 8.18
C MET A 1 -10.96 6.63 8.49
N LEU A 2 -12.14 6.39 7.91
CA LEU A 2 -13.30 7.27 8.13
C LEU A 2 -13.66 7.49 9.61
N SER A 3 -13.79 6.42 10.39
CA SER A 3 -14.04 6.52 11.85
C SER A 3 -12.95 7.27 12.61
N LEU A 4 -11.69 7.14 12.18
CA LEU A 4 -10.56 7.87 12.77
C LEU A 4 -10.67 9.37 12.46
N LEU A 5 -11.01 9.74 11.22
CA LEU A 5 -11.25 11.14 10.84
C LEU A 5 -12.44 11.75 11.59
N GLN A 6 -13.48 10.96 11.86
CA GLN A 6 -14.63 11.41 12.66
C GLN A 6 -14.26 11.62 14.14
N ALA A 7 -13.38 10.79 14.70
CA ALA A 7 -12.85 10.95 16.06
C ALA A 7 -11.83 12.09 16.17
N HIS A 8 -11.17 12.45 15.05
CA HIS A 8 -10.16 13.50 14.95
C HIS A 8 -10.54 14.50 13.84
N PRO A 9 -11.63 15.28 14.04
CA PRO A 9 -12.19 16.11 12.98
C PRO A 9 -11.33 17.34 12.63
N GLU A 10 -10.54 17.82 13.59
CA GLU A 10 -9.72 19.03 13.44
C GLU A 10 -8.59 18.84 12.43
N PRO A 11 -8.33 19.78 11.51
CA PRO A 11 -7.13 19.76 10.67
C PRO A 11 -5.85 19.69 11.50
N GLY A 12 -4.86 18.91 11.08
CA GLY A 12 -3.59 18.71 11.78
C GLY A 12 -3.65 17.73 12.96
N SER A 13 -4.83 17.24 13.34
CA SER A 13 -4.97 16.22 14.40
C SER A 13 -4.41 14.84 14.01
N LEU A 14 -4.17 14.60 12.72
CA LEU A 14 -3.53 13.40 12.18
C LEU A 14 -2.29 13.82 11.38
N ALA A 15 -1.13 13.29 11.74
CA ALA A 15 0.13 13.66 11.08
C ALA A 15 0.34 12.97 9.72
N ALA A 16 -0.11 11.72 9.58
CA ALA A 16 0.04 10.94 8.35
C ALA A 16 -0.83 9.67 8.40
N PHE A 17 -1.03 9.07 7.22
CA PHE A 17 -1.48 7.69 7.08
C PHE A 17 -0.42 6.90 6.31
N ILE A 18 -0.03 5.74 6.85
CA ILE A 18 0.95 4.84 6.23
C ILE A 18 0.32 3.45 6.12
N SER A 19 0.36 2.85 4.93
CA SER A 19 -0.14 1.49 4.72
C SER A 19 0.88 0.59 4.04
N TRP A 20 0.98 -0.64 4.53
CA TRP A 20 1.74 -1.73 3.89
C TRP A 20 1.02 -2.37 2.68
N TRP A 21 -0.27 -2.07 2.52
CA TRP A 21 -1.15 -2.70 1.54
C TRP A 21 -1.99 -1.65 0.80
N TRP A 22 -1.94 -1.66 -0.54
CA TRP A 22 -2.55 -0.63 -1.39
C TRP A 22 -4.07 -0.39 -1.23
N PRO A 23 -4.95 -1.39 -0.97
CA PRO A 23 -6.38 -1.15 -0.85
C PRO A 23 -6.72 -0.23 0.31
N PHE A 24 -5.95 -0.27 1.40
CA PHE A 24 -6.16 0.62 2.53
C PHE A 24 -5.79 2.06 2.19
N THR A 25 -4.76 2.27 1.36
CA THR A 25 -4.41 3.61 0.85
C THR A 25 -5.53 4.16 -0.03
N LEU A 26 -6.12 3.35 -0.91
CA LEU A 26 -7.28 3.76 -1.70
C LEU A 26 -8.48 4.14 -0.82
N GLY A 27 -8.79 3.29 0.17
CA GLY A 27 -9.86 3.58 1.13
C GLY A 27 -9.59 4.82 1.97
N ALA A 28 -8.33 5.08 2.34
CA ALA A 28 -7.93 6.28 3.06
C ALA A 28 -8.13 7.54 2.21
N ALA A 29 -7.72 7.52 0.93
CA ALA A 29 -7.95 8.63 0.01
C ALA A 29 -9.45 8.92 -0.19
N GLN A 30 -10.28 7.88 -0.31
CA GLN A 30 -11.73 8.03 -0.39
C GLN A 30 -12.30 8.66 0.89
N ALA A 31 -11.87 8.20 2.07
CA ALA A 31 -12.32 8.75 3.34
C ALA A 31 -11.91 10.23 3.53
N LEU A 32 -10.69 10.59 3.13
CA LEU A 32 -10.22 11.98 3.14
C LEU A 32 -11.08 12.86 2.23
N LYS A 33 -11.36 12.39 1.01
CA LYS A 33 -12.26 13.08 0.08
C LYS A 33 -13.68 13.24 0.64
N GLN A 34 -14.23 12.20 1.28
CA GLN A 34 -15.55 12.24 1.91
C GLN A 34 -15.64 13.25 3.06
N MET A 35 -14.57 13.36 3.84
CA MET A 35 -14.49 14.28 4.98
C MET A 35 -13.97 15.68 4.59
N ASN A 36 -13.70 15.91 3.30
CA ASN A 36 -13.08 17.14 2.78
C ASN A 36 -11.78 17.51 3.52
N ARG A 37 -10.89 16.52 3.69
CA ARG A 37 -9.58 16.65 4.36
C ARG A 37 -8.45 16.46 3.34
N ASP A 38 -7.51 17.37 3.31
CA ASP A 38 -6.33 17.38 2.42
C ASP A 38 -5.00 17.55 3.18
N ASP A 39 -5.06 17.69 4.50
CA ASP A 39 -3.94 17.93 5.41
C ASP A 39 -3.21 16.64 5.83
N VAL A 40 -3.79 15.47 5.61
CA VAL A 40 -3.22 14.19 6.03
C VAL A 40 -2.46 13.54 4.87
N PRO A 41 -1.11 13.55 4.88
CA PRO A 41 -0.32 12.93 3.83
C PRO A 41 -0.51 11.41 3.84
N LEU A 42 -0.63 10.82 2.65
CA LEU A 42 -0.75 9.37 2.45
C LEU A 42 0.58 8.77 1.99
N PHE A 43 0.99 7.66 2.61
CA PHE A 43 2.16 6.87 2.24
C PHE A 43 1.74 5.42 1.97
N ASN A 44 2.30 4.84 0.92
CA ASN A 44 1.92 3.51 0.45
C ASN A 44 3.13 2.56 0.39
N HIS A 45 2.84 1.28 0.53
CA HIS A 45 3.70 0.21 0.08
C HIS A 45 2.85 -0.77 -0.74
N TYR A 46 3.51 -1.42 -1.71
CA TYR A 46 2.95 -2.32 -2.72
C TYR A 46 2.17 -1.60 -3.84
N LEU A 47 2.62 -1.77 -5.08
CA LEU A 47 2.00 -1.21 -6.28
C LEU A 47 1.22 -2.29 -7.03
N SER A 48 -0.11 -2.24 -6.96
CA SER A 48 -0.96 -3.00 -7.87
C SER A 48 -1.30 -2.19 -9.11
N THR A 49 -1.73 -2.86 -10.18
CA THR A 49 -2.27 -2.19 -11.38
C THR A 49 -3.39 -1.23 -11.02
N GLN A 50 -4.34 -1.66 -10.18
CA GLN A 50 -5.46 -0.82 -9.74
C GLN A 50 -4.99 0.43 -8.98
N PHE A 51 -3.99 0.28 -8.11
CA PHE A 51 -3.42 1.41 -7.37
C PHE A 51 -2.70 2.38 -8.31
N LEU A 52 -1.88 1.85 -9.23
CA LEU A 52 -1.15 2.66 -10.22
C LEU A 52 -2.10 3.46 -11.12
N GLU A 53 -3.20 2.85 -11.57
CA GLU A 53 -4.24 3.54 -12.34
C GLU A 53 -4.89 4.67 -11.55
N ALA A 54 -5.28 4.41 -10.30
CA ALA A 54 -5.87 5.43 -9.43
C ALA A 54 -4.89 6.57 -9.11
N TRP A 55 -3.60 6.24 -8.93
CA TRP A 55 -2.55 7.22 -8.67
C TRP A 55 -2.26 8.07 -9.92
N ALA A 56 -2.15 7.46 -11.10
CA ALA A 56 -2.00 8.16 -12.37
C ALA A 56 -3.19 9.09 -12.67
N ALA A 57 -4.40 8.67 -12.29
CA ALA A 57 -5.62 9.48 -12.37
C ALA A 57 -5.71 10.58 -11.29
N LYS A 58 -4.70 10.74 -10.44
CA LYS A 58 -4.65 11.69 -9.31
C LYS A 58 -5.80 11.54 -8.32
N GLN A 59 -6.37 10.33 -8.21
CA GLN A 59 -7.44 10.03 -7.26
C GLN A 59 -6.92 9.72 -5.85
N VAL A 60 -5.62 9.45 -5.74
CA VAL A 60 -4.95 9.07 -4.50
C VAL A 60 -3.78 10.03 -4.28
N PRO A 61 -3.86 10.98 -3.32
CA PRO A 61 -2.81 11.98 -3.09
C PRO A 61 -1.66 11.39 -2.26
N VAL A 62 -1.01 10.36 -2.79
CA VAL A 62 0.13 9.70 -2.12
C VAL A 62 1.39 10.53 -2.29
N VAL A 63 2.07 10.79 -1.17
CA VAL A 63 3.34 11.53 -1.11
C VAL A 63 4.50 10.65 -1.57
N PHE A 64 4.51 9.40 -1.14
CA PHE A 64 5.53 8.42 -1.50
C PHE A 64 4.97 7.00 -1.48
N SER A 65 5.46 6.17 -2.39
CA SER A 65 5.21 4.73 -2.39
C SER A 65 6.49 3.95 -2.61
N CYS A 66 6.63 2.84 -1.90
CA CYS A 66 7.59 1.79 -2.22
C CYS A 66 6.87 0.53 -2.71
N ASP A 67 7.62 -0.40 -3.30
CA ASP A 67 7.07 -1.65 -3.83
C ASP A 67 7.97 -2.83 -3.49
N SER A 68 7.38 -4.02 -3.50
CA SER A 68 8.07 -5.30 -3.41
C SER A 68 7.85 -6.06 -4.72
N PRO A 69 8.89 -6.64 -5.33
CA PRO A 69 8.78 -7.38 -6.58
C PRO A 69 8.14 -8.77 -6.36
N PHE A 70 6.83 -8.77 -6.10
CA PHE A 70 6.07 -9.99 -5.77
C PHE A 70 6.12 -11.08 -6.86
N PRO A 71 6.09 -10.76 -8.17
CA PRO A 71 6.29 -11.77 -9.22
C PRO A 71 7.64 -12.49 -9.12
N GLU A 72 8.70 -11.74 -8.85
CA GLU A 72 10.06 -12.23 -8.70
C GLU A 72 10.20 -13.08 -7.44
N ILE A 73 9.58 -12.63 -6.34
CA ILE A 73 9.50 -13.39 -5.09
C ILE A 73 8.77 -14.72 -5.34
N GLY A 74 7.61 -14.70 -6.00
CA GLY A 74 6.84 -15.89 -6.32
C GLY A 74 7.62 -16.88 -7.19
N ARG A 75 8.25 -16.39 -8.26
CA ARG A 75 9.15 -17.20 -9.11
C ARG A 75 10.27 -17.81 -8.29
N LYS A 76 10.94 -17.01 -7.45
CA LYS A 76 12.09 -17.49 -6.67
C LYS A 76 11.67 -18.54 -5.65
N THR A 77 10.55 -18.32 -4.97
CA THR A 77 9.97 -19.30 -4.05
C THR A 77 9.66 -20.63 -4.76
N GLY A 78 9.10 -20.58 -5.96
CA GLY A 78 8.86 -21.77 -6.78
C GLY A 78 10.16 -22.52 -7.15
N GLU A 79 11.19 -21.79 -7.57
CA GLU A 79 12.52 -22.37 -7.84
C GLU A 79 13.11 -23.07 -6.62
N LEU A 80 13.06 -22.42 -5.46
CA LEU A 80 13.58 -22.98 -4.21
C LEU A 80 12.79 -24.23 -3.80
N ALA A 81 11.47 -24.24 -3.98
CA ALA A 81 10.64 -25.41 -3.69
C ALA A 81 11.00 -26.61 -4.58
N VAL A 82 11.25 -26.40 -5.88
CA VAL A 82 11.68 -27.47 -6.80
C VAL A 82 13.06 -28.01 -6.42
N LYS A 83 14.00 -27.12 -6.07
CA LYS A 83 15.35 -27.53 -5.60
C LYS A 83 15.27 -28.37 -4.34
N LEU A 84 14.48 -27.92 -3.36
CA LEU A 84 14.26 -28.64 -2.12
C LEU A 84 13.68 -30.04 -2.38
N ALA A 85 12.69 -30.15 -3.28
CA ALA A 85 12.09 -31.44 -3.65
C ALA A 85 13.08 -32.41 -4.34
N ARG A 86 14.15 -31.91 -4.94
CA ARG A 86 15.24 -32.70 -5.54
C ARG A 86 16.35 -33.08 -4.55
N GLY A 87 16.27 -32.60 -3.31
CA GLY A 87 17.35 -32.77 -2.32
C GLY A 87 18.58 -31.90 -2.59
N GLU A 88 18.44 -30.83 -3.38
CA GLU A 88 19.51 -29.85 -3.57
C GLU A 88 19.65 -28.96 -2.33
N ASP A 89 20.85 -28.44 -2.08
CA ASP A 89 21.07 -27.45 -1.02
C ASP A 89 20.34 -26.13 -1.33
N VAL A 90 19.50 -25.70 -0.40
CA VAL A 90 18.75 -24.45 -0.45
C VAL A 90 19.24 -23.53 0.68
N PRO A 91 19.64 -22.27 0.39
CA PRO A 91 20.00 -21.32 1.44
C PRO A 91 18.79 -21.01 2.32
N ASN A 92 19.00 -21.03 3.64
CA ASN A 92 18.04 -20.58 4.65
C ASN A 92 18.21 -19.10 4.97
#